data_AF-A0ABD5F4L2-F1
#
_entry.id   AF-A0ABD5F4L2-F1
#
_cell.length_a   1.000
_cell.length_b   1.000
_cell.length_c   1.000
_cell.angle_alpha   90.00
_cell.angle_beta   90.00
_cell.angle_gamma   90.00
#
_symmetry.space_group_name_H-M   'P 1'
#
loop_
_entity.id
_entity.type
_entity.pdbx_description
1 polymer ?
#
loop_
_entity_poly.entity_id
_entity_poly.type
_entity_poly.pdbx_seq_one_letter_code
_entity_poly.pdbx_strand_id
1 'polypeptide(L)'
;MTYNLRPEIKIKHAAQTWNNYDEIAEELNKQFNDGKKTITLECYPGVNLLELEKQLLSKLTDARLVKADDYAYDAETVTNRIAANMTEDRVFGIMSHATLNDFYPEYEVRKLQKELAEEKKRIVVYGTGAAVIQPQPDILCYADLTRWEIQKRHRAGMSNWKAANEKEDNLKKVKRGYFFEWRIADRLKQQLTEQIDYLIDTNIPEQAKMVDGTSYQVALDQIVEQPFRLVPYFDASVWGGQWMKKEFNLDSEKENYGWAFDGVPEENSLCLNFSGTEIEIPAINVVHQRPIALLGKKVQARFGNEFPIRFDYLDTVGGGNLSLQVHPRVDYIQDKFGMPYTQNESYYILQASEKSTIYLGVKEGTEKAELFNELRKAEKGDYRFPDEKYINCFPVKKHDHYSIPAGTIHCGGPDTVVLEISQTPYIFTFKLWDWERLGLDGVPRPVHLAHGEENVNTDFDTTWVQENLINPVETLHKDSERRVEKTGLHELEFIETHRHWFKKEVIVDVHQSVNMLNLVEGETITVESLNNSFEPFEIHYGETFIVPEAIKEYKLVNQGDQNKEVAVIQAFVRNLS
;
A
#
# COMPACT_ATOMS: atom_id res chain seq x y z
N MET A 1 20.59 -5.15 17.08
CA MET A 1 19.14 -4.93 17.09
C MET A 1 18.72 -4.88 15.65
N THR A 2 17.77 -5.70 15.26
CA THR A 2 17.52 -5.94 13.85
C THR A 2 16.08 -5.57 13.59
N TYR A 3 15.90 -4.54 12.77
CA TYR A 3 14.64 -4.27 12.11
C TYR A 3 14.12 -5.58 11.49
N ASN A 4 12.93 -6.01 11.86
CA ASN A 4 12.32 -7.23 11.37
C ASN A 4 11.74 -6.97 9.98
N LEU A 5 12.40 -7.54 8.96
CA LEU A 5 12.03 -7.44 7.54
C LEU A 5 10.88 -8.36 7.14
N ARG A 6 10.51 -9.32 8.00
CA ARG A 6 9.44 -10.28 7.74
C ARG A 6 8.68 -10.58 9.03
N PRO A 7 7.93 -9.61 9.57
CA PRO A 7 7.11 -9.84 10.75
C PRO A 7 6.05 -10.91 10.46
N GLU A 8 5.85 -11.79 11.43
CA GLU A 8 4.90 -12.88 11.37
C GLU A 8 3.84 -12.75 12.45
N ILE A 9 2.60 -13.06 12.10
CA ILE A 9 1.49 -13.17 13.03
C ILE A 9 1.27 -14.66 13.30
N LYS A 10 1.62 -15.09 14.52
CA LYS A 10 1.36 -16.47 14.96
C LYS A 10 -0.13 -16.68 15.16
N ILE A 11 -0.73 -17.55 14.36
CA ILE A 11 -2.14 -17.89 14.49
C ILE A 11 -2.30 -18.95 15.58
N LYS A 12 -3.09 -18.60 16.61
CA LYS A 12 -3.29 -19.46 17.79
C LYS A 12 -4.23 -20.64 17.50
N HIS A 13 -5.07 -20.50 16.48
CA HIS A 13 -5.99 -21.55 16.05
C HIS A 13 -5.26 -22.66 15.31
N ALA A 14 -5.60 -23.91 15.62
CA ALA A 14 -5.10 -25.06 14.87
C ALA A 14 -5.76 -25.07 13.49
N ALA A 15 -4.96 -24.95 12.43
CA ALA A 15 -5.44 -24.87 11.07
C ALA A 15 -5.07 -26.11 10.25
N GLN A 16 -5.85 -26.35 9.19
CA GLN A 16 -5.43 -27.26 8.14
C GLN A 16 -4.70 -26.46 7.08
N THR A 17 -3.47 -26.88 6.80
CA THR A 17 -2.59 -26.21 5.83
C THR A 17 -1.88 -27.21 4.95
N TRP A 18 -1.59 -26.80 3.72
CA TRP A 18 -0.88 -27.58 2.71
C TRP A 18 0.29 -26.75 2.18
N ASN A 19 1.48 -27.33 2.14
CA ASN A 19 2.75 -26.61 1.99
C ASN A 19 3.28 -26.55 0.55
N ASN A 20 2.65 -27.29 -0.36
CA ASN A 20 3.08 -27.38 -1.75
C ASN A 20 1.92 -27.86 -2.64
N TYR A 21 2.14 -27.79 -3.95
CA TYR A 21 1.15 -28.20 -4.95
C TYR A 21 0.72 -29.66 -4.87
N ASP A 22 1.58 -30.59 -4.42
CA ASP A 22 1.19 -32.01 -4.30
C ASP A 22 0.18 -32.18 -3.18
N GLU A 23 0.46 -31.63 -2.00
CA GLU A 23 -0.45 -31.63 -0.85
C GLU A 23 -1.79 -30.95 -1.17
N ILE A 24 -1.76 -29.82 -1.90
CA ILE A 24 -2.97 -29.14 -2.35
C ILE A 24 -3.77 -30.04 -3.30
N ALA A 25 -3.13 -30.65 -4.30
CA ALA A 25 -3.80 -31.54 -5.25
C ALA A 25 -4.39 -32.78 -4.57
N GLU A 26 -3.72 -33.34 -3.57
CA GLU A 26 -4.21 -34.47 -2.77
C GLU A 26 -5.51 -34.10 -2.05
N GLU A 27 -5.57 -32.94 -1.39
CA GLU A 27 -6.79 -32.48 -0.71
C GLU A 27 -7.93 -32.20 -1.70
N LEU A 28 -7.67 -31.54 -2.82
CA LEU A 28 -8.72 -31.27 -3.82
C LEU A 28 -9.25 -32.57 -4.46
N ASN A 29 -8.37 -33.54 -4.73
CA ASN A 29 -8.80 -34.88 -5.17
C ASN A 29 -9.60 -35.61 -4.10
N LYS A 30 -9.25 -35.46 -2.81
CA LYS A 30 -10.02 -36.00 -1.70
C LYS A 30 -11.42 -35.39 -1.64
N GLN A 31 -11.57 -34.08 -1.78
CA GLN A 31 -12.90 -33.43 -1.87
C GLN A 31 -13.75 -34.02 -3.01
N PHE A 32 -13.14 -34.26 -4.18
CA PHE A 32 -13.82 -34.95 -5.27
C PHE A 32 -14.18 -36.41 -4.98
N ASN A 33 -13.37 -37.12 -4.19
CA ASN A 33 -13.68 -38.49 -3.76
C ASN A 33 -14.78 -38.53 -2.69
N ASP A 34 -14.91 -37.47 -1.90
CA ASP A 34 -15.95 -37.28 -0.89
C ASP A 34 -17.29 -36.80 -1.50
N GLY A 35 -17.40 -36.82 -2.83
CA GLY A 35 -18.65 -36.59 -3.56
C GLY A 35 -18.86 -35.14 -4.01
N LYS A 36 -17.92 -34.23 -3.74
CA LYS A 36 -17.95 -32.90 -4.39
C LYS A 36 -17.75 -33.08 -5.90
N LYS A 37 -18.39 -32.25 -6.71
CA LYS A 37 -18.36 -32.35 -8.16
C LYS A 37 -17.69 -31.15 -8.82
N THR A 38 -17.79 -29.98 -8.21
CA THR A 38 -17.37 -28.71 -8.80
C THR A 38 -16.40 -27.96 -7.89
N ILE A 39 -15.24 -27.60 -8.44
CA ILE A 39 -14.29 -26.69 -7.82
C ILE A 39 -14.24 -25.41 -8.65
N THR A 40 -14.39 -24.26 -8.00
CA THR A 40 -14.05 -22.96 -8.59
C THR A 40 -12.73 -22.51 -7.98
N LEU A 41 -11.72 -22.29 -8.81
CA LEU A 41 -10.43 -21.71 -8.44
C LEU A 41 -10.38 -20.28 -8.98
N GLU A 42 -10.93 -19.34 -8.21
CA GLU A 42 -10.88 -17.91 -8.56
C GLU A 42 -9.45 -17.42 -8.39
N CYS A 43 -8.90 -16.78 -9.43
CA CYS A 43 -7.54 -16.27 -9.42
C CYS A 43 -7.55 -14.74 -9.50
N TYR A 44 -6.93 -14.09 -8.52
CA TYR A 44 -6.70 -12.65 -8.59
C TYR A 44 -5.84 -12.29 -9.83
N PRO A 45 -6.09 -11.16 -10.52
CA PRO A 45 -5.27 -10.75 -11.67
C PRO A 45 -3.77 -10.73 -11.33
N GLY A 46 -2.96 -11.41 -12.13
CA GLY A 46 -1.51 -11.55 -11.92
C GLY A 46 -1.07 -12.90 -11.33
N VAL A 47 -2.01 -13.76 -10.90
CA VAL A 47 -1.72 -15.18 -10.65
C VAL A 47 -1.22 -15.85 -11.93
N ASN A 48 -0.17 -16.65 -11.83
CA ASN A 48 0.42 -17.36 -12.97
C ASN A 48 -0.40 -18.60 -13.34
N LEU A 49 -1.35 -18.45 -14.25
CA LEU A 49 -2.24 -19.56 -14.65
C LEU A 49 -1.48 -20.74 -15.29
N LEU A 50 -0.39 -20.49 -16.02
CA LEU A 50 0.43 -21.57 -16.61
C LEU A 50 1.12 -22.41 -15.54
N GLU A 51 1.52 -21.79 -14.43
CA GLU A 51 2.07 -22.49 -13.28
C GLU A 51 1.01 -23.35 -12.60
N LEU A 52 -0.18 -22.78 -12.33
CA LEU A 52 -1.30 -23.54 -11.76
C LEU A 52 -1.70 -24.72 -12.65
N GLU A 53 -1.79 -24.51 -13.96
CA GLU A 53 -2.10 -25.57 -14.93
C GLU A 53 -1.10 -26.73 -14.84
N LYS A 54 0.20 -26.41 -14.77
CA LYS A 54 1.28 -27.41 -14.74
C LYS A 54 1.42 -28.10 -13.38
N GLN A 55 1.37 -27.33 -12.31
CA GLN A 55 1.75 -27.81 -10.97
C GLN A 55 0.57 -28.30 -10.14
N LEU A 56 -0.63 -27.76 -10.36
CA LEU A 56 -1.84 -28.14 -9.62
C LEU A 56 -2.84 -28.89 -10.48
N LEU A 57 -3.35 -28.25 -11.55
CA LEU A 57 -4.49 -28.75 -12.29
C LEU A 57 -4.19 -30.05 -13.05
N SER A 58 -2.95 -30.23 -13.51
CA SER A 58 -2.48 -31.47 -14.15
C SER A 58 -2.54 -32.71 -13.24
N LYS A 59 -2.59 -32.50 -11.91
CA LYS A 59 -2.65 -33.55 -10.89
C LYS A 59 -4.07 -33.88 -10.44
N LEU A 60 -5.08 -33.12 -10.89
CA LEU A 60 -6.48 -33.38 -10.56
C LEU A 60 -7.06 -34.48 -11.46
N THR A 61 -7.74 -35.44 -10.85
CA THR A 61 -8.15 -36.69 -11.52
C THR A 61 -9.56 -36.62 -12.11
N ASP A 62 -9.67 -36.93 -13.41
CA ASP A 62 -10.93 -37.05 -14.17
C ASP A 62 -11.83 -35.80 -14.10
N ALA A 63 -11.21 -34.61 -14.14
CA ALA A 63 -11.92 -33.34 -14.17
C ALA A 63 -11.90 -32.69 -15.56
N ARG A 64 -13.03 -32.13 -15.97
CA ARG A 64 -13.09 -31.16 -17.07
C ARG A 64 -12.56 -29.83 -16.56
N LEU A 65 -11.44 -29.38 -17.12
CA LEU A 65 -10.87 -28.08 -16.82
C LEU A 65 -11.50 -27.01 -17.73
N VAL A 66 -11.94 -25.90 -17.13
CA VAL A 66 -12.54 -24.76 -17.81
C VAL A 66 -11.79 -23.50 -17.40
N LYS A 67 -11.05 -22.91 -18.33
CA LYS A 67 -10.34 -21.65 -18.09
C LYS A 67 -11.30 -20.48 -18.28
N ALA A 68 -11.59 -19.75 -17.22
CA ALA A 68 -12.54 -18.64 -17.24
C ALA A 68 -12.10 -17.53 -18.19
N ASP A 69 -10.80 -17.23 -18.26
CA ASP A 69 -10.22 -16.25 -19.17
C ASP A 69 -10.57 -16.47 -20.64
N ASP A 70 -10.80 -17.72 -21.07
CA ASP A 70 -11.18 -18.06 -22.45
C ASP A 70 -12.61 -17.62 -22.80
N TYR A 71 -13.45 -17.35 -21.79
CA TYR A 71 -14.83 -16.91 -21.93
C TYR A 71 -15.02 -15.42 -21.64
N ALA A 72 -13.99 -14.72 -21.19
CA ALA A 72 -13.98 -13.25 -21.13
C ALA A 72 -13.83 -12.65 -22.54
N TYR A 73 -14.30 -11.42 -22.72
CA TYR A 73 -14.02 -10.64 -23.94
C TYR A 73 -12.52 -10.61 -24.25
N ASP A 74 -12.15 -10.58 -25.54
CA ASP A 74 -10.75 -10.51 -25.95
C ASP A 74 -10.04 -9.22 -25.50
N ALA A 75 -8.72 -9.20 -25.64
CA ALA A 75 -7.89 -8.11 -25.14
C ALA A 75 -8.24 -6.75 -25.79
N GLU A 76 -8.60 -6.75 -27.08
CA GLU A 76 -9.01 -5.54 -27.79
C GLU A 76 -10.33 -5.00 -27.24
N THR A 77 -11.33 -5.86 -27.07
CA THR A 77 -12.64 -5.49 -26.54
C THR A 77 -12.55 -5.01 -25.09
N VAL A 78 -11.80 -5.70 -24.24
CA VAL A 78 -11.57 -5.26 -22.84
C VAL A 78 -10.91 -3.89 -22.83
N THR A 79 -9.87 -3.68 -23.64
CA THR A 79 -9.17 -2.38 -23.74
C THR A 79 -10.10 -1.26 -24.20
N ASN A 80 -10.94 -1.52 -25.21
CA ASN A 80 -11.93 -0.55 -25.68
C ASN A 80 -12.98 -0.22 -24.61
N ARG A 81 -13.42 -1.22 -23.83
CA ARG A 81 -14.41 -1.02 -22.75
C ARG A 81 -13.87 -0.17 -21.60
N ILE A 82 -12.57 -0.23 -21.33
CA ILE A 82 -11.94 0.55 -20.26
C ILE A 82 -11.27 1.84 -20.76
N ALA A 83 -11.41 2.19 -22.04
CA ALA A 83 -10.72 3.34 -22.64
C ALA A 83 -11.01 4.65 -21.89
N ALA A 84 -12.24 4.83 -21.38
CA ALA A 84 -12.58 6.01 -20.57
C ALA A 84 -11.86 6.07 -19.21
N ASN A 85 -11.41 4.93 -18.68
CA ASN A 85 -10.61 4.86 -17.45
C ASN A 85 -9.11 5.07 -17.73
N MET A 86 -8.64 4.70 -18.92
CA MET A 86 -7.24 4.79 -19.31
C MET A 86 -7.00 6.10 -20.08
N THR A 87 -6.67 7.18 -19.37
CA THR A 87 -6.29 8.45 -20.00
C THR A 87 -4.99 8.31 -20.83
N GLU A 88 -4.61 9.34 -21.58
CA GLU A 88 -3.33 9.39 -22.31
C GLU A 88 -2.10 9.53 -21.38
N ASP A 89 -2.31 9.88 -20.11
CA ASP A 89 -1.23 10.01 -19.13
C ASP A 89 -0.52 8.66 -18.89
N ARG A 90 0.80 8.64 -18.73
CA ARG A 90 1.56 7.38 -18.53
C ARG A 90 1.27 6.72 -17.17
N VAL A 91 0.83 7.49 -16.18
CA VAL A 91 0.66 7.07 -14.78
C VAL A 91 -0.79 7.15 -14.32
N PHE A 92 -1.51 8.23 -14.64
CA PHE A 92 -2.83 8.48 -14.05
C PHE A 92 -3.99 7.97 -14.89
N GLY A 93 -4.97 7.31 -14.27
CA GLY A 93 -6.24 6.93 -14.87
C GLY A 93 -7.42 7.48 -14.08
N ILE A 94 -8.62 7.06 -14.43
CA ILE A 94 -9.86 7.35 -13.70
C ILE A 94 -10.36 6.05 -13.08
N MET A 95 -10.73 6.08 -11.80
CA MET A 95 -11.17 4.88 -11.07
C MET A 95 -12.38 4.21 -11.76
N SER A 96 -12.23 2.92 -12.07
CA SER A 96 -13.30 2.14 -12.70
C SER A 96 -14.33 1.67 -11.68
N HIS A 97 -15.60 1.87 -12.01
CA HIS A 97 -16.75 1.33 -11.28
C HIS A 97 -17.24 -0.01 -11.85
N ALA A 98 -16.57 -0.54 -12.87
CA ALA A 98 -16.94 -1.79 -13.48
C ALA A 98 -16.86 -2.96 -12.49
N THR A 99 -17.55 -4.04 -12.83
CA THR A 99 -17.49 -5.33 -12.15
C THR A 99 -16.92 -6.36 -13.10
N LEU A 100 -16.44 -7.49 -12.57
CA LEU A 100 -15.87 -8.53 -13.43
C LEU A 100 -16.91 -9.07 -14.43
N ASN A 101 -18.20 -9.12 -14.06
CA ASN A 101 -19.30 -9.51 -14.95
C ASN A 101 -19.38 -8.69 -16.25
N ASP A 102 -19.00 -7.41 -16.22
CA ASP A 102 -19.07 -6.52 -17.40
C ASP A 102 -18.12 -6.95 -18.55
N PHE A 103 -17.18 -7.85 -18.23
CA PHE A 103 -16.16 -8.35 -19.14
C PHE A 103 -16.42 -9.78 -19.63
N TYR A 104 -17.55 -10.37 -19.24
CA TYR A 104 -17.98 -11.69 -19.68
C TYR A 104 -19.26 -11.57 -20.52
N PRO A 105 -19.30 -12.08 -21.77
CA PRO A 105 -20.50 -12.05 -22.58
C PRO A 105 -21.60 -12.92 -21.97
N GLU A 106 -22.67 -12.30 -21.49
CA GLU A 106 -23.74 -12.97 -20.72
C GLU A 106 -24.32 -14.20 -21.42
N TYR A 107 -24.51 -14.16 -22.75
CA TYR A 107 -25.04 -15.28 -23.51
C TYR A 107 -24.09 -16.50 -23.48
N GLU A 108 -22.79 -16.28 -23.69
CA GLU A 108 -21.79 -17.35 -23.70
C GLU A 108 -21.60 -17.94 -22.30
N VAL A 109 -21.59 -17.10 -21.26
CA VAL A 109 -21.55 -17.55 -19.86
C VAL A 109 -22.75 -18.42 -19.53
N ARG A 110 -23.98 -17.96 -19.82
CA ARG A 110 -25.20 -18.73 -19.53
C ARG A 110 -25.26 -20.03 -20.31
N LYS A 111 -24.74 -20.06 -21.53
CA LYS A 111 -24.65 -21.28 -22.33
C LYS A 111 -23.68 -22.27 -21.68
N LEU A 112 -22.47 -21.82 -21.33
CA LEU A 112 -21.49 -22.66 -20.65
C LEU A 112 -22.01 -23.18 -19.30
N GLN A 113 -22.64 -22.33 -18.49
CA GLN A 113 -23.24 -22.73 -17.21
C GLN A 113 -24.25 -23.87 -17.36
N LYS A 114 -25.09 -23.84 -18.40
CA LYS A 114 -26.02 -24.94 -18.71
C LYS A 114 -25.28 -26.22 -19.09
N GLU A 115 -24.24 -26.11 -19.93
CA GLU A 115 -23.41 -27.25 -20.30
C GLU A 115 -22.71 -27.88 -19.08
N LEU A 116 -22.21 -27.06 -18.15
CA LEU A 116 -21.55 -27.53 -16.93
C LEU A 116 -22.55 -28.16 -15.94
N ALA A 117 -23.78 -27.66 -15.86
CA ALA A 117 -24.82 -28.26 -15.02
C ALA A 117 -25.18 -29.69 -15.46
N GLU A 118 -25.15 -29.95 -16.77
CA GLU A 118 -25.47 -31.26 -17.37
C GLU A 118 -24.25 -32.21 -17.45
N GLU A 119 -23.04 -31.69 -17.23
CA GLU A 119 -21.79 -32.46 -17.27
C GLU A 119 -21.81 -33.60 -16.24
N LYS A 120 -21.30 -34.78 -16.62
CA LYS A 120 -21.24 -35.94 -15.70
C LYS A 120 -19.89 -36.06 -15.00
N LYS A 121 -18.84 -35.50 -15.61
CA LYS A 121 -17.50 -35.46 -15.02
C LYS A 121 -17.42 -34.48 -13.86
N ARG A 122 -16.33 -34.58 -13.10
CA ARG A 122 -15.90 -33.53 -12.18
C ARG A 122 -15.54 -32.28 -12.98
N ILE A 123 -15.70 -31.11 -12.39
CA ILE A 123 -15.50 -29.83 -13.07
C ILE A 123 -14.56 -28.98 -12.23
N VAL A 124 -13.55 -28.41 -12.87
CA VAL A 124 -12.73 -27.36 -12.29
C VAL A 124 -12.81 -26.14 -13.20
N VAL A 125 -13.38 -25.06 -12.68
CA VAL A 125 -13.34 -23.76 -13.34
C VAL A 125 -12.24 -22.94 -12.69
N TYR A 126 -11.30 -22.41 -13.47
CA TYR A 126 -10.14 -21.69 -12.93
C TYR A 126 -9.81 -20.44 -13.74
N GLY A 127 -9.09 -19.50 -13.14
CA GLY A 127 -8.70 -18.25 -13.76
C GLY A 127 -9.37 -17.04 -13.12
N THR A 128 -9.03 -15.85 -13.60
CA THR A 128 -9.74 -14.64 -13.18
C THR A 128 -11.16 -14.74 -13.73
N GLY A 129 -12.18 -14.59 -12.89
CA GLY A 129 -13.59 -14.72 -13.26
C GLY A 129 -14.12 -16.16 -13.29
N ALA A 130 -13.42 -17.10 -12.66
CA ALA A 130 -13.93 -18.45 -12.45
C ALA A 130 -15.26 -18.44 -11.68
N ALA A 131 -15.41 -17.56 -10.70
CA ALA A 131 -16.66 -17.41 -9.95
C ALA A 131 -17.78 -16.71 -10.75
N VAL A 132 -17.46 -16.01 -11.85
CA VAL A 132 -18.49 -15.52 -12.79
C VAL A 132 -19.08 -16.68 -13.58
N ILE A 133 -18.24 -17.64 -13.97
CA ILE A 133 -18.65 -18.83 -14.71
C ILE A 133 -19.36 -19.84 -13.78
N GLN A 134 -18.79 -20.15 -12.62
CA GLN A 134 -19.34 -21.11 -11.65
C GLN A 134 -19.50 -20.43 -10.27
N PRO A 135 -20.57 -19.63 -10.07
CA PRO A 135 -20.78 -18.85 -8.85
C PRO A 135 -21.20 -19.67 -7.63
N GLN A 136 -21.68 -20.89 -7.85
CA GLN A 136 -22.13 -21.81 -6.79
C GLN A 136 -21.40 -23.16 -6.91
N PRO A 137 -20.09 -23.21 -6.64
CA PRO A 137 -19.35 -24.46 -6.61
C PRO A 137 -19.62 -25.26 -5.33
N ASP A 138 -19.22 -26.52 -5.33
CA ASP A 138 -19.18 -27.33 -4.12
C ASP A 138 -18.01 -26.98 -3.20
N ILE A 139 -16.94 -26.44 -3.81
CA ILE A 139 -15.71 -25.96 -3.17
C ILE A 139 -15.21 -24.70 -3.91
N LEU A 140 -15.00 -23.60 -3.18
CA LEU A 140 -14.36 -22.39 -3.67
C LEU A 140 -12.93 -22.27 -3.14
N CYS A 141 -11.97 -22.37 -4.05
CA CYS A 141 -10.58 -22.00 -3.81
C CYS A 141 -10.33 -20.57 -4.32
N TYR A 142 -9.59 -19.77 -3.55
CA TYR A 142 -9.20 -18.42 -3.94
C TYR A 142 -7.66 -18.31 -3.98
N ALA A 143 -7.10 -18.17 -5.18
CA ALA A 143 -5.66 -17.94 -5.37
C ALA A 143 -5.35 -16.43 -5.32
N ASP A 144 -4.54 -16.03 -4.34
CA ASP A 144 -4.23 -14.64 -4.04
C ASP A 144 -2.72 -14.35 -4.08
N LEU A 145 -2.39 -13.07 -4.22
CA LEU A 145 -1.02 -12.54 -4.22
C LEU A 145 -1.00 -11.03 -3.97
N THR A 146 0.11 -10.52 -3.47
CA THR A 146 0.31 -9.09 -3.25
C THR A 146 0.40 -8.30 -4.55
N ARG A 147 -0.04 -7.03 -4.50
CA ARG A 147 0.16 -6.11 -5.62
C ARG A 147 1.64 -5.88 -5.89
N TRP A 148 2.48 -5.84 -4.86
CA TRP A 148 3.93 -5.83 -5.03
C TRP A 148 4.44 -7.02 -5.87
N GLU A 149 3.96 -8.24 -5.62
CA GLU A 149 4.29 -9.39 -6.44
C GLU A 149 3.81 -9.24 -7.89
N ILE A 150 2.60 -8.71 -8.12
CA ILE A 150 2.10 -8.40 -9.47
C ILE A 150 3.03 -7.42 -10.18
N GLN A 151 3.49 -6.36 -9.49
CA GLN A 151 4.42 -5.38 -10.04
C GLN A 151 5.77 -6.03 -10.42
N LYS A 152 6.32 -6.92 -9.58
CA LYS A 152 7.54 -7.67 -9.91
C LYS A 152 7.34 -8.56 -11.14
N ARG A 153 6.19 -9.21 -11.27
CA ARG A 153 5.84 -10.02 -12.46
C ARG A 153 5.71 -9.17 -13.72
N HIS A 154 5.13 -7.98 -13.64
CA HIS A 154 5.11 -7.03 -14.75
C HIS A 154 6.52 -6.63 -15.20
N ARG A 155 7.41 -6.33 -14.24
CA ARG A 155 8.83 -6.05 -14.50
C ARG A 155 9.54 -7.24 -15.16
N ALA A 156 9.12 -8.47 -14.85
CA ALA A 156 9.59 -9.71 -15.47
C ALA A 156 8.92 -10.05 -16.82
N GLY A 157 8.00 -9.21 -17.31
CA GLY A 157 7.38 -9.34 -18.63
C GLY A 157 5.96 -9.89 -18.66
N MET A 158 5.33 -10.15 -17.51
CA MET A 158 3.92 -10.57 -17.45
C MET A 158 3.00 -9.44 -17.98
N SER A 159 2.00 -9.82 -18.79
CA SER A 159 0.93 -8.93 -19.25
C SER A 159 -0.15 -8.73 -18.19
N ASN A 160 -0.92 -7.65 -18.33
CA ASN A 160 -2.15 -7.48 -17.57
C ASN A 160 -3.22 -8.50 -18.02
N TRP A 161 -4.19 -8.79 -17.15
CA TRP A 161 -5.34 -9.64 -17.46
C TRP A 161 -6.07 -9.11 -18.70
N LYS A 162 -6.25 -10.01 -19.67
CA LYS A 162 -6.85 -9.74 -20.98
C LYS A 162 -6.27 -8.46 -21.60
N ALA A 163 -4.95 -8.38 -21.64
CA ALA A 163 -4.18 -7.37 -22.36
C ALA A 163 -3.07 -8.04 -23.17
N ALA A 164 -2.77 -7.49 -24.36
CA ALA A 164 -1.64 -7.90 -25.19
C ALA A 164 -0.51 -6.88 -25.04
N ASN A 165 0.02 -6.75 -23.81
CA ASN A 165 0.90 -5.65 -23.42
C ASN A 165 2.21 -6.10 -22.74
N GLU A 166 2.73 -7.28 -23.09
CA GLU A 166 3.95 -7.85 -22.49
C GLU A 166 5.15 -6.89 -22.56
N LYS A 167 5.25 -6.16 -23.67
CA LYS A 167 6.33 -5.20 -23.97
C LYS A 167 5.99 -3.75 -23.58
N GLU A 168 4.82 -3.51 -23.01
CA GLU A 168 4.43 -2.18 -22.58
C GLU A 168 5.23 -1.74 -21.35
N ASP A 169 5.39 -0.43 -21.22
CA ASP A 169 5.99 0.20 -20.06
C ASP A 169 5.33 -0.23 -18.74
N ASN A 170 6.14 -0.49 -17.72
CA ASN A 170 5.66 -0.97 -16.43
C ASN A 170 4.73 0.02 -15.73
N LEU A 171 4.91 1.34 -15.89
CA LEU A 171 4.01 2.32 -15.26
C LEU A 171 2.60 2.23 -15.86
N LYS A 172 2.48 1.99 -17.17
CA LYS A 172 1.19 1.77 -17.83
C LYS A 172 0.52 0.47 -17.37
N LYS A 173 1.30 -0.60 -17.15
CA LYS A 173 0.79 -1.85 -16.59
C LYS A 173 0.24 -1.65 -15.18
N VAL A 174 0.98 -0.94 -14.33
CA VAL A 174 0.55 -0.60 -12.97
C VAL A 174 -0.68 0.31 -12.99
N LYS A 175 -0.72 1.31 -13.87
CA LYS A 175 -1.90 2.16 -14.09
C LYS A 175 -3.13 1.31 -14.39
N ARG A 176 -3.05 0.37 -15.35
CA ARG A 176 -4.18 -0.52 -15.66
C ARG A 176 -4.60 -1.36 -14.45
N GLY A 177 -3.64 -1.90 -13.70
CA GLY A 177 -3.91 -2.62 -12.45
C GLY A 177 -4.69 -1.75 -11.44
N TYR A 178 -4.13 -0.58 -11.12
CA TYR A 178 -4.61 0.32 -10.08
C TYR A 178 -6.01 0.91 -10.36
N PHE A 179 -6.27 1.34 -11.59
CA PHE A 179 -7.52 2.01 -11.95
C PHE A 179 -8.61 1.05 -12.44
N PHE A 180 -8.27 -0.20 -12.76
CA PHE A 180 -9.20 -1.17 -13.33
C PHE A 180 -9.12 -2.56 -12.69
N GLU A 181 -8.08 -3.36 -12.97
CA GLU A 181 -8.10 -4.81 -12.69
C GLU A 181 -8.19 -5.13 -11.20
N TRP A 182 -7.41 -4.43 -10.38
CA TRP A 182 -7.43 -4.63 -8.94
C TRP A 182 -8.77 -4.23 -8.35
N ARG A 183 -9.41 -3.18 -8.89
CA ARG A 183 -10.71 -2.69 -8.42
C ARG A 183 -11.83 -3.68 -8.70
N ILE A 184 -11.88 -4.27 -9.89
CA ILE A 184 -12.92 -5.27 -10.22
C ILE A 184 -12.69 -6.58 -9.45
N ALA A 185 -11.43 -6.96 -9.23
CA ALA A 185 -11.07 -8.18 -8.51
C ALA A 185 -11.33 -8.05 -7.01
N ASP A 186 -11.01 -6.90 -6.40
CA ASP A 186 -11.30 -6.62 -4.98
C ASP A 186 -12.81 -6.64 -4.69
N ARG A 187 -13.64 -6.10 -5.60
CA ARG A 187 -15.10 -6.16 -5.47
C ARG A 187 -15.61 -7.60 -5.50
N LEU A 188 -15.09 -8.43 -6.41
CA LEU A 188 -15.46 -9.85 -6.44
C LEU A 188 -14.97 -10.59 -5.19
N LYS A 189 -13.71 -10.37 -4.78
CA LYS A 189 -13.13 -10.98 -3.56
C LYS A 189 -13.99 -10.70 -2.33
N GLN A 190 -14.49 -9.46 -2.18
CA GLN A 190 -15.39 -9.08 -1.08
C GLN A 190 -16.71 -9.87 -1.11
N GLN A 191 -17.29 -10.14 -2.28
CA GLN A 191 -18.51 -10.94 -2.41
C GLN A 191 -18.29 -12.43 -2.10
N LEU A 192 -17.08 -12.92 -2.36
CA LEU A 192 -16.71 -14.32 -2.19
C LEU A 192 -16.19 -14.65 -0.79
N THR A 193 -15.80 -13.66 0.01
CA THR A 193 -15.04 -13.82 1.26
C THR A 193 -15.61 -14.89 2.20
N GLU A 194 -16.91 -14.88 2.49
CA GLU A 194 -17.55 -15.84 3.41
C GLU A 194 -17.71 -17.25 2.82
N GLN A 195 -17.53 -17.39 1.50
CA GLN A 195 -17.71 -18.64 0.76
C GLN A 195 -16.37 -19.33 0.45
N ILE A 196 -15.22 -18.70 0.75
CA ILE A 196 -13.91 -19.28 0.46
C ILE A 196 -13.73 -20.52 1.35
N ASP A 197 -13.67 -21.70 0.74
CA ASP A 197 -13.35 -22.96 1.41
C ASP A 197 -11.84 -23.13 1.58
N TYR A 198 -11.04 -22.60 0.64
CA TYR A 198 -9.58 -22.63 0.69
C TYR A 198 -8.96 -21.35 0.14
N LEU A 199 -8.03 -20.76 0.88
CA LEU A 199 -7.17 -19.69 0.38
C LEU A 199 -5.83 -20.26 -0.06
N ILE A 200 -5.37 -19.90 -1.26
CA ILE A 200 -4.09 -20.30 -1.81
C ILE A 200 -3.18 -19.08 -1.93
N ASP A 201 -2.07 -19.07 -1.20
CA ASP A 201 -0.98 -18.10 -1.34
C ASP A 201 -0.14 -18.46 -2.57
N THR A 202 -0.02 -17.51 -3.50
CA THR A 202 0.77 -17.64 -4.73
C THR A 202 1.86 -16.58 -4.86
N ASN A 203 2.26 -15.93 -3.75
CA ASN A 203 3.27 -14.86 -3.77
C ASN A 203 4.65 -15.37 -4.25
N ILE A 204 5.06 -16.57 -3.81
CA ILE A 204 6.35 -17.15 -4.16
C ILE A 204 6.17 -18.12 -5.35
N PRO A 205 6.83 -17.89 -6.50
CA PRO A 205 6.74 -18.78 -7.65
C PRO A 205 7.07 -20.24 -7.30
N GLU A 206 6.27 -21.15 -7.84
CA GLU A 206 6.37 -22.62 -7.68
C GLU A 206 6.18 -23.14 -6.24
N GLN A 207 5.87 -22.27 -5.29
CA GLN A 207 5.79 -22.58 -3.86
C GLN A 207 4.42 -22.21 -3.28
N ALA A 208 3.35 -22.51 -4.02
CA ALA A 208 2.00 -22.24 -3.54
C ALA A 208 1.70 -23.04 -2.26
N LYS A 209 1.05 -22.37 -1.32
CA LYS A 209 0.59 -22.93 -0.05
C LYS A 209 -0.89 -22.66 0.11
N MET A 210 -1.58 -23.48 0.90
CA MET A 210 -3.02 -23.37 1.09
C MET A 210 -3.38 -23.45 2.57
N VAL A 211 -4.44 -22.74 2.96
CA VAL A 211 -5.08 -22.84 4.27
C VAL A 211 -6.58 -22.97 4.09
N ASP A 212 -7.23 -23.72 4.99
CA ASP A 212 -8.68 -23.83 4.98
C ASP A 212 -9.35 -22.49 5.31
N GLY A 213 -10.52 -22.27 4.73
CA GLY A 213 -11.26 -21.01 4.81
C GLY A 213 -11.69 -20.64 6.22
N THR A 214 -11.98 -21.64 7.06
CA THR A 214 -12.36 -21.38 8.47
C THR A 214 -11.18 -20.79 9.22
N SER A 215 -10.01 -21.41 9.10
CA SER A 215 -8.76 -20.93 9.70
C SER A 215 -8.34 -19.57 9.16
N TYR A 216 -8.55 -19.31 7.86
CA TYR A 216 -8.32 -18.00 7.26
C TYR A 216 -9.20 -16.92 7.91
N GLN A 217 -10.50 -17.15 8.07
CA GLN A 217 -11.40 -16.20 8.74
C GLN A 217 -11.00 -15.95 10.19
N VAL A 218 -10.65 -17.01 10.93
CA VAL A 218 -10.16 -16.89 12.32
C VAL A 218 -8.87 -16.08 12.39
N ALA A 219 -7.97 -16.24 11.42
CA ALA A 219 -6.74 -15.45 11.37
C ALA A 219 -7.04 -13.94 11.16
N LEU A 220 -8.00 -13.59 10.30
CA LEU A 220 -8.43 -12.21 10.10
C LEU A 220 -9.05 -11.60 11.36
N ASP A 221 -9.84 -12.38 12.11
CA ASP A 221 -10.37 -11.96 13.40
C ASP A 221 -9.24 -11.71 14.41
N GLN A 222 -8.27 -12.62 14.48
CA GLN A 222 -7.14 -12.49 15.40
C GLN A 222 -6.25 -11.27 15.09
N ILE A 223 -6.08 -10.90 13.81
CA ILE A 223 -5.27 -9.74 13.41
C ILE A 223 -5.81 -8.45 14.03
N VAL A 224 -7.14 -8.25 14.03
CA VAL A 224 -7.76 -7.00 14.50
C VAL A 224 -7.89 -6.91 16.02
N GLU A 225 -7.50 -7.95 16.76
CA GLU A 225 -7.53 -8.00 18.24
C GLU A 225 -6.19 -7.63 18.89
N GLN A 226 -5.14 -7.39 18.09
CA GLN A 226 -3.80 -7.11 18.57
C GLN A 226 -3.06 -6.10 17.66
N PRO A 227 -1.98 -5.46 18.16
CA PRO A 227 -1.06 -4.74 17.29
C PRO A 227 -0.43 -5.69 16.27
N PHE A 228 -0.16 -5.19 15.07
CA PHE A 228 0.50 -5.96 14.02
C PHE A 228 1.39 -5.10 13.14
N ARG A 229 2.30 -5.75 12.43
CA ARG A 229 3.15 -5.14 11.41
C ARG A 229 2.85 -5.73 10.04
N LEU A 230 3.07 -4.92 9.02
CA LEU A 230 3.03 -5.34 7.63
C LEU A 230 4.39 -5.93 7.24
N VAL A 231 4.44 -6.77 6.21
CA VAL A 231 5.71 -7.16 5.60
C VAL A 231 6.19 -5.99 4.73
N PRO A 232 7.30 -5.31 5.10
CA PRO A 232 7.79 -4.16 4.36
C PRO A 232 8.49 -4.61 3.07
N TYR A 233 8.55 -3.72 2.09
CA TYR A 233 9.45 -3.88 0.95
C TYR A 233 10.20 -2.58 0.65
N PHE A 234 11.39 -2.75 0.07
CA PHE A 234 12.34 -1.69 -0.18
C PHE A 234 12.66 -1.65 -1.67
N ASP A 235 12.65 -0.47 -2.29
CA ASP A 235 12.95 -0.32 -3.71
C ASP A 235 14.01 0.76 -3.96
N ALA A 236 14.78 0.54 -5.03
CA ALA A 236 15.80 1.48 -5.46
C ALA A 236 15.14 2.72 -6.09
N SER A 237 15.85 3.84 -6.05
CA SER A 237 15.41 5.05 -6.75
C SER A 237 16.61 5.81 -7.31
N VAL A 238 16.36 6.71 -8.26
CA VAL A 238 17.40 7.59 -8.85
C VAL A 238 18.01 8.57 -7.83
N TRP A 239 17.36 8.77 -6.69
CA TRP A 239 17.79 9.62 -5.60
C TRP A 239 18.16 8.85 -4.34
N GLY A 240 18.02 7.51 -4.38
CA GLY A 240 18.06 6.66 -3.20
C GLY A 240 19.39 6.69 -2.46
N GLY A 241 19.30 6.49 -1.15
CA GLY A 241 20.40 6.58 -0.21
C GLY A 241 20.93 5.24 0.27
N GLN A 242 21.72 5.33 1.34
CA GLN A 242 22.45 4.21 1.95
C GLN A 242 22.08 4.00 3.43
N TRP A 243 21.26 4.87 4.02
CA TRP A 243 20.95 4.83 5.44
C TRP A 243 20.11 3.60 5.77
N MET A 244 19.03 3.35 5.02
CA MET A 244 18.16 2.18 5.26
C MET A 244 18.93 0.87 5.06
N LYS A 245 19.82 0.84 4.07
CA LYS A 245 20.70 -0.30 3.80
C LYS A 245 21.50 -0.72 5.05
N LYS A 246 22.06 0.27 5.74
CA LYS A 246 22.88 0.06 6.94
C LYS A 246 22.02 -0.18 8.17
N GLU A 247 21.06 0.69 8.45
CA GLU A 247 20.31 0.68 9.71
C GLU A 247 19.27 -0.45 9.76
N PHE A 248 18.72 -0.88 8.62
CA PHE A 248 17.78 -2.02 8.54
C PHE A 248 18.44 -3.31 8.05
N ASN A 249 19.76 -3.31 7.85
CA ASN A 249 20.55 -4.47 7.40
C ASN A 249 19.98 -5.11 6.12
N LEU A 250 19.70 -4.27 5.11
CA LEU A 250 19.18 -4.71 3.81
C LEU A 250 20.30 -5.32 2.94
N ASP A 251 19.92 -5.94 1.81
CA ASP A 251 20.86 -6.57 0.88
C ASP A 251 21.96 -5.58 0.44
N SER A 252 23.21 -5.96 0.74
CA SER A 252 24.40 -5.15 0.48
C SER A 252 24.75 -5.02 -1.00
N GLU A 253 24.24 -5.91 -1.84
CA GLU A 253 24.53 -5.94 -3.28
C GLU A 253 23.66 -4.96 -4.08
N LYS A 254 22.54 -4.49 -3.53
CA LYS A 254 21.73 -3.43 -4.15
C LYS A 254 22.49 -2.10 -4.14
N GLU A 255 22.42 -1.36 -5.24
CA GLU A 255 23.12 -0.07 -5.36
C GLU A 255 22.66 0.94 -4.30
N ASN A 256 21.34 1.11 -4.14
CA ASN A 256 20.73 1.99 -3.16
C ASN A 256 19.33 1.50 -2.76
N TYR A 257 18.76 2.15 -1.74
CA TYR A 257 17.33 2.10 -1.45
C TYR A 257 16.82 3.52 -1.26
N GLY A 258 15.83 3.92 -2.05
CA GLY A 258 15.19 5.22 -1.89
C GLY A 258 13.87 5.14 -1.12
N TRP A 259 13.11 4.07 -1.37
CA TRP A 259 11.77 3.89 -0.83
C TRP A 259 11.71 2.73 0.15
N ALA A 260 10.95 2.86 1.24
CA ALA A 260 10.50 1.72 2.03
C ALA A 260 9.03 1.81 2.39
N PHE A 261 8.27 0.92 1.78
CA PHE A 261 6.85 0.77 2.03
C PHE A 261 6.68 -0.11 3.28
N ASP A 262 6.73 0.51 4.47
CA ASP A 262 6.44 -0.08 5.77
C ASP A 262 5.27 0.68 6.40
N GLY A 263 4.04 0.40 5.93
CA GLY A 263 2.84 1.12 6.36
C GLY A 263 1.83 1.44 5.25
N VAL A 264 1.75 0.62 4.19
CA VAL A 264 0.84 0.81 3.05
C VAL A 264 0.01 -0.46 2.82
N PRO A 265 -1.12 -0.65 3.54
CA PRO A 265 -1.93 -1.87 3.43
C PRO A 265 -2.39 -2.23 2.02
N GLU A 266 -2.56 -1.25 1.12
CA GLU A 266 -2.86 -1.48 -0.29
C GLU A 266 -1.76 -2.25 -1.04
N GLU A 267 -0.50 -2.14 -0.64
CA GLU A 267 0.66 -2.70 -1.36
C GLU A 267 1.37 -3.81 -0.58
N ASN A 268 1.35 -3.72 0.76
CA ASN A 268 2.02 -4.67 1.65
C ASN A 268 1.22 -5.97 1.87
N SER A 269 1.87 -6.93 2.50
CA SER A 269 1.31 -8.21 2.95
C SER A 269 1.29 -8.35 4.47
N LEU A 270 0.61 -9.40 4.93
CA LEU A 270 0.73 -10.00 6.25
C LEU A 270 1.25 -11.43 6.08
N CYS A 271 2.24 -11.83 6.88
CA CYS A 271 2.69 -13.21 6.97
C CYS A 271 2.00 -13.89 8.15
N LEU A 272 1.18 -14.91 7.89
CA LEU A 272 0.41 -15.66 8.90
C LEU A 272 1.07 -17.01 9.13
N ASN A 273 1.50 -17.27 10.36
CA ASN A 273 2.16 -18.52 10.72
C ASN A 273 1.16 -19.46 11.41
N PHE A 274 0.73 -20.49 10.69
CA PHE A 274 -0.16 -21.54 11.16
C PHE A 274 0.65 -22.75 11.65
N SER A 275 1.27 -22.62 12.83
CA SER A 275 2.07 -23.69 13.45
C SER A 275 3.17 -24.28 12.55
N GLY A 276 3.84 -23.43 11.78
CA GLY A 276 4.96 -23.81 10.89
C GLY A 276 4.67 -23.59 9.40
N THR A 277 3.40 -23.47 9.00
CA THR A 277 3.05 -23.10 7.63
C THR A 277 2.83 -21.59 7.53
N GLU A 278 3.76 -20.88 6.88
CA GLU A 278 3.63 -19.46 6.56
C GLU A 278 2.76 -19.24 5.33
N ILE A 279 1.65 -18.50 5.49
CA ILE A 279 0.77 -18.05 4.41
C ILE A 279 0.88 -16.52 4.31
N GLU A 280 1.30 -16.02 3.15
CA GLU A 280 1.39 -14.58 2.89
C GLU A 280 0.13 -14.10 2.16
N ILE A 281 -0.57 -13.13 2.76
CA ILE A 281 -1.79 -12.54 2.19
C ILE A 281 -1.61 -11.05 1.94
N PRO A 282 -2.27 -10.46 0.92
CA PRO A 282 -2.38 -9.01 0.81
C PRO A 282 -2.97 -8.40 2.09
N ALA A 283 -2.34 -7.36 2.63
CA ALA A 283 -2.83 -6.70 3.84
C ALA A 283 -4.19 -6.02 3.61
N ILE A 284 -4.48 -5.58 2.39
CA ILE A 284 -5.78 -5.04 2.01
C ILE A 284 -6.94 -6.03 2.28
N ASN A 285 -6.67 -7.34 2.36
CA ASN A 285 -7.70 -8.31 2.72
C ASN A 285 -8.29 -8.05 4.11
N VAL A 286 -7.48 -7.72 5.13
CA VAL A 286 -8.01 -7.41 6.47
C VAL A 286 -8.78 -6.09 6.47
N VAL A 287 -8.37 -5.11 5.65
CA VAL A 287 -9.07 -3.83 5.49
C VAL A 287 -10.46 -4.05 4.90
N HIS A 288 -10.57 -4.83 3.83
CA HIS A 288 -11.85 -5.11 3.17
C HIS A 288 -12.76 -6.03 3.99
N GLN A 289 -12.20 -7.02 4.69
CA GLN A 289 -12.98 -8.08 5.33
C GLN A 289 -13.24 -7.85 6.82
N ARG A 290 -12.48 -6.96 7.49
CA ARG A 290 -12.68 -6.54 8.89
C ARG A 290 -12.61 -5.00 9.07
N PRO A 291 -13.24 -4.19 8.19
CA PRO A 291 -13.06 -2.73 8.19
C PRO A 291 -13.48 -2.08 9.50
N ILE A 292 -14.58 -2.51 10.11
CA ILE A 292 -15.09 -1.87 11.33
C ILE A 292 -14.21 -2.16 12.55
N ALA A 293 -13.71 -3.39 12.70
CA ALA A 293 -12.84 -3.75 13.82
C ALA A 293 -11.45 -3.11 13.68
N LEU A 294 -10.94 -3.04 12.44
CA LEU A 294 -9.65 -2.40 12.15
C LEU A 294 -9.72 -0.87 12.22
N LEU A 295 -10.54 -0.27 11.37
CA LEU A 295 -10.59 1.19 11.14
C LEU A 295 -11.42 1.93 12.19
N GLY A 296 -12.44 1.27 12.74
CA GLY A 296 -13.50 1.91 13.51
C GLY A 296 -14.62 2.47 12.64
N LYS A 297 -15.82 2.60 13.21
CA LYS A 297 -17.03 3.04 12.49
C LYS A 297 -16.90 4.42 11.84
N LYS A 298 -16.20 5.35 12.50
CA LYS A 298 -16.06 6.73 12.03
C LYS A 298 -15.16 6.84 10.81
N VAL A 299 -14.03 6.13 10.85
CA VAL A 299 -13.09 6.07 9.73
C VAL A 299 -13.74 5.38 8.54
N GLN A 300 -14.38 4.24 8.77
CA GLN A 300 -15.09 3.51 7.72
C GLN A 300 -16.23 4.33 7.10
N ALA A 301 -17.00 5.08 7.90
CA ALA A 301 -18.06 5.91 7.36
C ALA A 301 -17.54 7.06 6.48
N ARG A 302 -16.30 7.51 6.70
CA ARG A 302 -15.67 8.62 5.96
C ARG A 302 -14.95 8.16 4.71
N PHE A 303 -14.29 7.00 4.74
CA PHE A 303 -13.40 6.53 3.67
C PHE A 303 -13.83 5.20 3.05
N GLY A 304 -14.92 4.60 3.52
CA GLY A 304 -15.30 3.25 3.13
C GLY A 304 -14.32 2.21 3.67
N ASN A 305 -14.11 1.15 2.89
CA ASN A 305 -13.18 0.07 3.25
C ASN A 305 -11.77 0.37 2.70
N GLU A 306 -11.30 1.61 2.85
CA GLU A 306 -9.95 2.05 2.47
C GLU A 306 -9.15 2.39 3.72
N PHE A 307 -7.84 2.13 3.70
CA PHE A 307 -6.97 2.46 4.83
C PHE A 307 -6.41 3.86 4.62
N PRO A 308 -6.77 4.89 5.40
CA PRO A 308 -6.59 6.29 4.99
C PRO A 308 -5.24 6.91 5.38
N ILE A 309 -4.36 6.17 6.05
CA ILE A 309 -3.05 6.63 6.54
C ILE A 309 -1.96 5.74 5.95
N ARG A 310 -0.90 6.34 5.41
CA ARG A 310 0.29 5.67 4.89
C ARG A 310 1.54 6.20 5.59
N PHE A 311 2.44 5.29 5.95
CA PHE A 311 3.82 5.58 6.30
C PHE A 311 4.75 5.04 5.20
N ASP A 312 5.72 5.86 4.78
CA ASP A 312 6.76 5.47 3.83
C ASP A 312 8.09 6.12 4.23
N TYR A 313 9.20 5.52 3.83
CA TYR A 313 10.53 6.08 4.01
C TYR A 313 11.07 6.64 2.73
N LEU A 314 11.63 7.86 2.82
CA LEU A 314 12.37 8.50 1.74
C LEU A 314 13.81 8.67 2.21
N ASP A 315 14.72 7.84 1.70
CA ASP A 315 16.15 7.91 2.03
C ASP A 315 16.96 8.56 0.90
N THR A 316 17.56 9.71 1.21
CA THR A 316 18.44 10.47 0.31
C THR A 316 19.88 10.54 0.82
N VAL A 317 20.25 9.74 1.83
CA VAL A 317 21.58 9.78 2.47
C VAL A 317 22.66 9.24 1.54
N GLY A 318 23.56 10.12 1.11
CA GLY A 318 24.53 9.83 0.04
C GLY A 318 23.92 9.77 -1.37
N GLY A 319 22.64 10.12 -1.51
CA GLY A 319 21.91 10.23 -2.76
C GLY A 319 21.72 11.68 -3.20
N GLY A 320 20.52 12.02 -3.67
CA GLY A 320 20.19 13.38 -4.10
C GLY A 320 18.76 13.77 -3.77
N ASN A 321 18.31 14.90 -4.31
CA ASN A 321 16.96 15.42 -4.06
C ASN A 321 15.88 14.45 -4.60
N LEU A 322 14.71 14.42 -3.97
CA LEU A 322 13.50 13.88 -4.58
C LEU A 322 13.12 14.71 -5.83
N SER A 323 12.08 14.32 -6.58
CA SER A 323 11.53 15.23 -7.60
C SER A 323 10.89 16.45 -6.92
N LEU A 324 11.00 17.62 -7.55
CA LEU A 324 10.16 18.76 -7.21
C LEU A 324 8.73 18.45 -7.68
N GLN A 325 7.77 18.51 -6.77
CA GLN A 325 6.44 17.96 -7.02
C GLN A 325 5.34 18.71 -6.28
N VAL A 326 4.09 18.39 -6.63
CA VAL A 326 2.88 18.89 -5.97
C VAL A 326 1.81 17.80 -6.00
N HIS A 327 1.00 17.71 -4.93
CA HIS A 327 -0.19 16.83 -4.90
C HIS A 327 -1.44 17.59 -5.35
N PRO A 328 -2.42 16.91 -5.98
CA PRO A 328 -3.64 17.56 -6.42
C PRO A 328 -4.43 18.15 -5.26
N ARG A 329 -5.06 19.31 -5.46
CA ARG A 329 -6.10 19.81 -4.56
C ARG A 329 -7.32 18.90 -4.60
N VAL A 330 -8.13 18.98 -3.54
CA VAL A 330 -9.32 18.13 -3.35
C VAL A 330 -10.33 18.30 -4.50
N ASP A 331 -10.62 19.54 -4.89
CA ASP A 331 -11.51 19.84 -6.02
C ASP A 331 -11.00 19.25 -7.34
N TYR A 332 -9.69 19.36 -7.57
CA TYR A 332 -9.05 18.86 -8.78
C TYR A 332 -9.09 17.32 -8.87
N ILE A 333 -8.73 16.61 -7.79
CA ILE A 333 -8.67 15.15 -7.82
C ILE A 333 -10.07 14.53 -7.97
N GLN A 334 -11.09 15.18 -7.39
CA GLN A 334 -12.48 14.80 -7.53
C GLN A 334 -12.96 14.95 -8.98
N ASP A 335 -12.76 16.14 -9.59
CA ASP A 335 -13.19 16.42 -10.96
C ASP A 335 -12.44 15.58 -12.00
N LYS A 336 -11.11 15.45 -11.89
CA LYS A 336 -10.28 14.83 -12.93
C LYS A 336 -10.14 13.32 -12.80
N PHE A 337 -10.15 12.78 -11.59
CA PHE A 337 -9.81 11.38 -11.34
C PHE A 337 -10.89 10.59 -10.58
N GLY A 338 -11.94 11.28 -10.09
CA GLY A 338 -13.04 10.66 -9.36
C GLY A 338 -12.67 10.21 -7.95
N MET A 339 -11.59 10.75 -7.36
CA MET A 339 -11.16 10.39 -6.02
C MET A 339 -11.83 11.28 -4.96
N PRO A 340 -12.37 10.72 -3.86
CA PRO A 340 -13.12 11.51 -2.88
C PRO A 340 -12.22 12.38 -1.99
N TYR A 341 -10.95 12.03 -1.84
CA TYR A 341 -9.95 12.80 -1.10
C TYR A 341 -8.60 12.74 -1.84
N THR A 342 -7.65 13.57 -1.41
CA THR A 342 -6.34 13.73 -2.05
C THR A 342 -5.20 13.28 -1.14
N GLN A 343 -3.97 13.31 -1.65
CA GLN A 343 -2.77 13.15 -0.85
C GLN A 343 -2.42 14.49 -0.23
N ASN A 344 -2.73 14.64 1.06
CA ASN A 344 -1.96 15.54 1.91
C ASN A 344 -0.92 14.69 2.64
N GLU A 345 0.23 15.28 2.93
CA GLU A 345 1.32 14.57 3.58
C GLU A 345 2.08 15.45 4.56
N SER A 346 2.97 14.84 5.29
CA SER A 346 3.98 15.53 6.08
C SER A 346 5.30 14.75 6.08
N TYR A 347 6.39 15.50 6.25
CA TYR A 347 7.72 14.94 6.38
C TYR A 347 8.16 15.01 7.83
N TYR A 348 8.18 13.86 8.49
CA TYR A 348 8.82 13.70 9.79
C TYR A 348 10.29 13.31 9.58
N ILE A 349 11.22 14.15 10.05
CA ILE A 349 12.65 13.95 9.78
C ILE A 349 13.22 12.93 10.75
N LEU A 350 13.46 11.72 10.28
CA LEU A 350 14.01 10.63 11.07
C LEU A 350 15.53 10.71 11.19
N GLN A 351 16.21 11.16 10.13
CA GLN A 351 17.65 11.39 10.11
C GLN A 351 17.99 12.63 9.28
N ALA A 352 18.92 13.44 9.78
CA ALA A 352 19.43 14.61 9.09
C ALA A 352 20.92 14.83 9.38
N SER A 353 21.60 15.50 8.46
CA SER A 353 22.94 16.06 8.56
C SER A 353 22.89 17.58 8.45
N GLU A 354 24.04 18.26 8.53
CA GLU A 354 24.11 19.71 8.32
C GLU A 354 23.72 20.16 6.89
N LYS A 355 23.73 19.25 5.92
CA LYS A 355 23.33 19.51 4.52
C LYS A 355 21.85 19.25 4.25
N SER A 356 21.15 18.65 5.21
CA SER A 356 19.77 18.24 5.05
C SER A 356 18.86 19.45 4.90
N THR A 357 18.01 19.39 3.89
CA THR A 357 17.09 20.47 3.54
C THR A 357 15.74 19.93 3.11
N ILE A 358 14.75 20.80 3.09
CA ILE A 358 13.44 20.59 2.48
C ILE A 358 13.12 21.80 1.60
N TYR A 359 12.60 21.53 0.40
CA TYR A 359 11.96 22.55 -0.41
C TYR A 359 10.49 22.58 -0.07
N LEU A 360 9.95 23.76 0.25
CA LEU A 360 8.57 23.88 0.74
C LEU A 360 7.97 25.24 0.39
N GLY A 361 6.99 25.24 -0.49
CA GLY A 361 6.31 26.43 -0.99
C GLY A 361 7.19 27.32 -1.89
N VAL A 362 6.58 28.40 -2.37
CA VAL A 362 7.24 29.34 -3.29
C VAL A 362 7.87 30.51 -2.53
N LYS A 363 8.81 31.20 -3.15
CA LYS A 363 9.35 32.45 -2.59
C LYS A 363 8.33 33.57 -2.69
N GLU A 364 8.41 34.50 -1.75
CA GLU A 364 7.61 35.73 -1.73
C GLU A 364 7.58 36.42 -3.10
N GLY A 365 6.38 36.80 -3.58
CA GLY A 365 6.20 37.46 -4.87
C GLY A 365 6.41 36.57 -6.10
N THR A 366 6.49 35.24 -5.95
CA THR A 366 6.59 34.32 -7.10
C THR A 366 5.32 34.36 -7.94
N GLU A 367 5.44 34.82 -9.18
CA GLU A 367 4.34 34.74 -10.14
C GLU A 367 4.24 33.33 -10.75
N LYS A 368 3.06 32.71 -10.60
CA LYS A 368 2.80 31.35 -11.09
C LYS A 368 3.09 31.17 -12.58
N ALA A 369 2.73 32.14 -13.41
CA ALA A 369 2.98 32.09 -14.85
C ALA A 369 4.47 32.11 -15.18
N GLU A 370 5.29 32.89 -14.46
CA GLU A 370 6.74 32.89 -14.63
C GLU A 370 7.36 31.56 -14.22
N LEU A 371 6.97 31.04 -13.04
CA LEU A 371 7.41 29.75 -12.52
C LEU A 371 7.19 28.62 -13.56
N PHE A 372 5.97 28.50 -14.08
CA PHE A 372 5.64 27.44 -15.04
C PHE A 372 6.26 27.67 -16.43
N ASN A 373 6.55 28.91 -16.82
CA ASN A 373 7.33 29.18 -18.02
C ASN A 373 8.77 28.67 -17.90
N GLU A 374 9.41 28.82 -16.73
CA GLU A 374 10.76 28.28 -16.52
C GLU A 374 10.75 26.74 -16.41
N LEU A 375 9.75 26.14 -15.76
CA LEU A 375 9.60 24.68 -15.72
C LEU A 375 9.43 24.07 -17.13
N ARG A 376 8.62 24.68 -18.00
CA ARG A 376 8.45 24.24 -19.40
C ARG A 376 9.71 24.40 -20.24
N LYS A 377 10.59 25.36 -19.91
CA LYS A 377 11.91 25.42 -20.55
C LYS A 377 12.77 24.25 -20.08
N ALA A 378 12.79 23.97 -18.78
CA ALA A 378 13.58 22.88 -18.19
C ALA A 378 13.15 21.50 -18.68
N GLU A 379 11.86 21.28 -18.94
CA GLU A 379 11.31 20.04 -19.52
C GLU A 379 11.98 19.64 -20.85
N LYS A 380 12.52 20.60 -21.62
CA LYS A 380 13.22 20.33 -22.89
C LYS A 380 14.60 19.70 -22.69
N GLY A 381 15.16 19.76 -21.49
CA GLY A 381 16.40 19.08 -21.10
C GLY A 381 17.71 19.84 -21.35
N ASP A 382 17.68 21.04 -21.94
CA ASP A 382 18.85 21.88 -22.21
C ASP A 382 18.95 23.13 -21.30
N TYR A 383 18.08 23.20 -20.30
CA TYR A 383 17.94 24.32 -19.38
C TYR A 383 17.76 23.82 -17.94
N ARG A 384 18.58 24.32 -17.01
CA ARG A 384 18.38 24.06 -15.57
C ARG A 384 17.32 25.02 -15.04
N PHE A 385 16.28 24.47 -14.40
CA PHE A 385 15.31 25.28 -13.69
C PHE A 385 15.99 26.10 -12.57
N PRO A 386 15.78 27.42 -12.48
CA PRO A 386 16.43 28.26 -11.46
C PRO A 386 15.61 28.20 -10.16
N ASP A 387 15.61 27.04 -9.51
CA ASP A 387 14.85 26.75 -8.30
C ASP A 387 15.13 27.77 -7.18
N GLU A 388 16.36 28.26 -7.06
CA GLU A 388 16.75 29.23 -6.05
C GLU A 388 16.04 30.59 -6.20
N LYS A 389 15.49 30.90 -7.38
CA LYS A 389 14.67 32.10 -7.60
C LYS A 389 13.24 31.92 -7.08
N TYR A 390 12.67 30.72 -7.18
CA TYR A 390 11.23 30.52 -7.06
C TYR A 390 10.78 29.68 -5.87
N ILE A 391 11.63 28.79 -5.36
CA ILE A 391 11.24 27.79 -4.36
C ILE A 391 12.00 28.07 -3.06
N ASN A 392 11.31 27.97 -1.92
CA ASN A 392 12.02 28.06 -0.64
C ASN A 392 12.82 26.79 -0.40
N CYS A 393 13.95 26.92 0.29
CA CYS A 393 14.76 25.80 0.76
C CYS A 393 15.16 26.07 2.21
N PHE A 394 14.74 25.19 3.12
CA PHE A 394 14.94 25.33 4.55
C PHE A 394 15.84 24.21 5.08
N PRO A 395 16.74 24.50 6.03
CA PRO A 395 17.51 23.46 6.72
C PRO A 395 16.60 22.65 7.63
N VAL A 396 16.87 21.34 7.76
CA VAL A 396 16.08 20.45 8.62
C VAL A 396 16.95 19.77 9.68
N LYS A 397 16.32 19.37 10.79
CA LYS A 397 16.94 18.64 11.89
C LYS A 397 16.16 17.36 12.19
N LYS A 398 16.83 16.40 12.80
CA LYS A 398 16.18 15.20 13.35
C LYS A 398 15.03 15.62 14.26
N HIS A 399 13.87 15.00 14.07
CA HIS A 399 12.60 15.26 14.76
C HIS A 399 11.91 16.59 14.40
N ASP A 400 12.35 17.31 13.37
CA ASP A 400 11.48 18.29 12.73
C ASP A 400 10.31 17.59 12.04
N HIS A 401 9.18 18.29 11.90
CA HIS A 401 7.97 17.82 11.25
C HIS A 401 7.40 18.94 10.36
N TYR A 402 7.36 18.70 9.05
CA TYR A 402 6.90 19.65 8.04
C TYR A 402 5.57 19.21 7.45
N SER A 403 4.56 20.07 7.49
CA SER A 403 3.25 19.79 6.89
C SER A 403 3.24 20.15 5.41
N ILE A 404 2.59 19.34 4.58
CA ILE A 404 2.56 19.49 3.12
C ILE A 404 1.09 19.29 2.66
N PRO A 405 0.22 20.27 2.93
CA PRO A 405 -1.14 20.24 2.41
C PRO A 405 -1.13 20.29 0.88
N ALA A 406 -2.14 19.69 0.26
CA ALA A 406 -2.28 19.64 -1.18
C ALA A 406 -2.17 21.03 -1.85
N GLY A 407 -1.51 21.08 -3.01
CA GLY A 407 -1.14 22.33 -3.69
C GLY A 407 0.19 22.94 -3.25
N THR A 408 0.83 22.43 -2.19
CA THR A 408 2.18 22.85 -1.79
C THR A 408 3.22 22.26 -2.73
N ILE A 409 4.00 23.12 -3.40
CA ILE A 409 5.19 22.69 -4.15
C ILE A 409 6.30 22.31 -3.16
N HIS A 410 6.86 21.11 -3.29
CA HIS A 410 7.80 20.59 -2.29
C HIS A 410 8.80 19.58 -2.87
N CYS A 411 9.88 19.32 -2.13
CA CYS A 411 10.89 18.31 -2.43
C CYS A 411 11.67 17.95 -1.17
N GLY A 412 11.92 16.66 -0.93
CA GLY A 412 12.93 16.22 0.03
C GLY A 412 14.33 16.54 -0.48
N GLY A 413 15.13 17.25 0.30
CA GLY A 413 16.52 17.57 -0.02
C GLY A 413 17.46 16.38 0.23
N PRO A 414 18.78 16.56 0.03
CA PRO A 414 19.75 15.49 0.14
C PRO A 414 20.04 15.15 1.61
N ASP A 415 20.76 14.04 1.84
CA ASP A 415 21.26 13.64 3.16
C ASP A 415 20.19 13.55 4.26
N THR A 416 18.95 13.25 3.88
CA THR A 416 17.77 13.24 4.76
C THR A 416 17.06 11.89 4.68
N VAL A 417 16.63 11.37 5.83
CA VAL A 417 15.65 10.28 5.90
C VAL A 417 14.35 10.84 6.44
N VAL A 418 13.32 10.76 5.61
CA VAL A 418 11.97 11.20 5.93
C VAL A 418 11.12 9.97 6.20
N LEU A 419 10.40 10.00 7.32
CA LEU A 419 9.18 9.22 7.48
C LEU A 419 8.03 10.08 6.92
N GLU A 420 7.58 9.75 5.73
CA GLU A 420 6.44 10.39 5.08
C GLU A 420 5.17 9.88 5.75
N ILE A 421 4.40 10.78 6.33
CA ILE A 421 3.09 10.47 6.92
C ILE A 421 2.05 11.08 5.98
N SER A 422 1.38 10.24 5.18
CA SER A 422 0.52 10.70 4.10
C SER A 422 -0.86 10.04 4.07
N GLN A 423 -1.76 10.66 3.32
CA GLN A 423 -3.05 10.09 2.98
C GLN A 423 -2.89 9.11 1.79
N THR A 424 -3.76 8.10 1.68
CA THR A 424 -3.49 6.92 0.85
C THR A 424 -3.83 6.96 -0.66
N PRO A 425 -4.18 8.07 -1.35
CA PRO A 425 -4.17 8.07 -2.82
C PRO A 425 -2.73 8.28 -3.32
N TYR A 426 -1.82 7.37 -2.94
CA TYR A 426 -0.35 7.47 -3.05
C TYR A 426 0.20 7.56 -4.47
N ILE A 427 -0.63 7.24 -5.47
CA ILE A 427 -0.19 7.27 -6.87
C ILE A 427 -0.11 8.72 -7.39
N PHE A 428 -0.88 9.66 -6.83
CA PHE A 428 -1.10 11.01 -7.38
C PHE A 428 -0.03 12.04 -6.97
N THR A 429 1.12 11.95 -7.61
CA THR A 429 2.23 12.91 -7.44
C THR A 429 2.57 13.59 -8.77
N PHE A 430 2.28 14.89 -8.88
CA PHE A 430 2.62 15.67 -10.09
C PHE A 430 4.06 16.17 -9.99
N LYS A 431 4.98 15.37 -10.54
CA LYS A 431 6.37 15.78 -10.72
C LYS A 431 6.44 16.98 -11.66
N LEU A 432 7.09 18.06 -11.22
CA LEU A 432 7.26 19.29 -11.96
C LEU A 432 8.65 19.39 -12.58
N TRP A 433 9.67 18.94 -11.85
CA TRP A 433 11.05 18.91 -12.32
C TRP A 433 11.85 17.87 -11.55
N ASP A 434 12.86 17.31 -12.21
CA ASP A 434 13.63 16.19 -11.68
C ASP A 434 15.15 16.34 -11.80
N TRP A 435 15.64 17.58 -11.71
CA TRP A 435 17.08 17.89 -11.63
C TRP A 435 17.89 17.38 -12.84
N GLU A 436 17.29 17.47 -14.03
CA GLU A 436 17.85 16.97 -15.30
C GLU A 436 18.22 15.47 -15.30
N ARG A 437 17.65 14.68 -14.37
CA ARG A 437 17.97 13.26 -14.25
C ARG A 437 17.16 12.40 -15.23
N LEU A 438 17.80 11.32 -15.67
CA LEU A 438 17.13 10.20 -16.31
C LEU A 438 16.62 9.23 -15.25
N GLY A 439 15.53 8.51 -15.56
CA GLY A 439 15.07 7.37 -14.78
C GLY A 439 16.07 6.22 -14.79
N LEU A 440 15.83 5.21 -13.94
CA LEU A 440 16.65 3.98 -13.91
C LEU A 440 16.56 3.20 -15.25
N ASP A 441 15.55 3.47 -16.06
CA ASP A 441 15.35 2.97 -17.42
C ASP A 441 16.12 3.78 -18.49
N GLY A 442 16.82 4.84 -18.11
CA GLY A 442 17.55 5.72 -19.01
C GLY A 442 16.68 6.73 -19.77
N VAL A 443 15.38 6.82 -19.45
CA VAL A 443 14.43 7.76 -20.07
C VAL A 443 14.10 8.88 -19.08
N PRO A 444 13.89 10.14 -19.50
CA PRO A 444 13.41 11.18 -18.59
C PRO A 444 12.16 10.73 -17.83
N ARG A 445 12.14 10.93 -16.51
CA ARG A 445 10.96 10.61 -15.71
C ARG A 445 9.79 11.50 -16.14
N PRO A 446 8.55 10.99 -16.17
CA PRO A 446 7.40 11.79 -16.58
C PRO A 446 7.22 12.97 -15.62
N VAL A 447 7.14 14.18 -16.19
CA VAL A 447 6.67 15.39 -15.53
C VAL A 447 5.23 15.67 -15.93
N HIS A 448 4.49 16.35 -15.07
CA HIS A 448 3.05 16.55 -15.21
C HIS A 448 2.72 18.04 -15.08
N LEU A 449 3.38 18.89 -15.87
CA LEU A 449 3.29 20.35 -15.73
C LEU A 449 1.87 20.89 -15.89
N ALA A 450 1.04 20.31 -16.77
CA ALA A 450 -0.35 20.72 -16.93
C ALA A 450 -1.20 20.46 -15.66
N HIS A 451 -1.06 19.26 -15.06
CA HIS A 451 -1.68 18.95 -13.78
C HIS A 451 -1.08 19.81 -12.65
N GLY A 452 0.24 19.99 -12.65
CA GLY A 452 0.96 20.80 -11.69
C GLY A 452 0.49 22.26 -11.67
N GLU A 453 0.36 22.89 -12.84
CA GLU A 453 -0.05 24.29 -12.96
C GLU A 453 -1.45 24.51 -12.42
N GLU A 454 -2.38 23.57 -12.64
CA GLU A 454 -3.71 23.70 -12.06
C GLU A 454 -3.68 23.61 -10.52
N ASN A 455 -2.70 22.93 -9.93
CA ASN A 455 -2.69 22.56 -8.52
C ASN A 455 -1.78 23.39 -7.61
N VAL A 456 -0.65 23.89 -8.09
CA VAL A 456 0.27 24.73 -7.29
C VAL A 456 -0.48 25.95 -6.74
N ASN A 457 -0.43 26.11 -5.41
CA ASN A 457 -0.93 27.26 -4.70
C ASN A 457 0.23 28.20 -4.35
N THR A 458 0.27 29.38 -4.97
CA THR A 458 1.31 30.39 -4.71
C THR A 458 1.06 31.20 -3.45
N ASP A 459 -0.10 31.07 -2.81
CA ASP A 459 -0.37 31.68 -1.49
C ASP A 459 0.43 30.98 -0.38
N PHE A 460 0.98 29.79 -0.65
CA PHE A 460 1.94 29.11 0.22
C PHE A 460 3.35 29.65 -0.04
N ASP A 461 3.54 30.95 0.23
CA ASP A 461 4.78 31.68 0.08
C ASP A 461 5.72 31.51 1.29
N THR A 462 6.85 32.24 1.28
CA THR A 462 7.87 32.13 2.33
C THR A 462 7.30 32.40 3.73
N THR A 463 6.55 33.49 3.90
CA THR A 463 6.02 33.87 5.21
C THR A 463 4.95 32.88 5.66
N TRP A 464 4.01 32.55 4.79
CA TRP A 464 2.92 31.65 5.16
C TRP A 464 3.44 30.25 5.52
N VAL A 465 4.38 29.71 4.76
CA VAL A 465 4.99 28.39 5.02
C VAL A 465 5.72 28.37 6.36
N GLN A 466 6.50 29.41 6.68
CA GLN A 466 7.22 29.49 7.95
C GLN A 466 6.29 29.55 9.17
N GLU A 467 5.16 30.23 9.03
CA GLU A 467 4.19 30.37 10.13
C GLU A 467 3.31 29.13 10.32
N ASN A 468 3.01 28.38 9.25
CA ASN A 468 1.96 27.36 9.27
C ASN A 468 2.43 25.93 9.03
N LEU A 469 3.53 25.72 8.29
CA LEU A 469 3.93 24.39 7.83
C LEU A 469 5.19 23.84 8.49
N ILE A 470 6.06 24.70 9.03
CA ILE A 470 7.33 24.29 9.64
C ILE A 470 7.15 24.08 11.15
N ASN A 471 7.30 22.84 11.61
CA ASN A 471 7.29 22.47 13.03
C ASN A 471 6.09 23.01 13.83
N PRO A 472 4.83 22.83 13.38
CA PRO A 472 3.69 23.15 14.23
C PRO A 472 3.66 22.13 15.39
N VAL A 473 4.15 22.54 16.57
CA VAL A 473 4.25 21.71 17.76
C VAL A 473 3.45 22.33 18.91
N GLU A 474 2.46 21.60 19.37
CA GLU A 474 1.67 21.93 20.56
C GLU A 474 1.95 20.89 21.65
N THR A 475 2.37 21.32 22.83
CA THR A 475 2.54 20.42 23.98
C THR A 475 1.16 20.12 24.60
N LEU A 476 0.69 18.89 24.44
CA LEU A 476 -0.58 18.43 25.02
C LEU A 476 -0.43 18.01 26.48
N HIS A 477 0.71 17.40 26.81
CA HIS A 477 1.02 16.94 28.15
C HIS A 477 2.53 16.97 28.40
N LYS A 478 2.95 17.34 29.62
CA LYS A 478 4.36 17.29 30.03
C LYS A 478 4.49 17.14 31.54
N ASP A 479 5.20 16.10 31.96
CA ASP A 479 5.63 15.87 33.34
C ASP A 479 7.10 15.41 33.38
N SER A 480 7.56 14.83 34.50
CA SER A 480 8.94 14.37 34.67
C SER A 480 9.27 13.07 33.93
N GLU A 481 8.25 12.27 33.58
CA GLU A 481 8.38 10.94 32.99
C GLU A 481 8.03 10.91 31.50
N ARG A 482 7.12 11.79 31.05
CA ARG A 482 6.64 11.83 29.67
C ARG A 482 6.28 13.23 29.16
N ARG A 483 6.33 13.36 27.84
CA ARG A 483 5.86 14.52 27.07
C ARG A 483 5.09 14.04 25.84
N VAL A 484 3.88 14.55 25.65
CA VAL A 484 3.06 14.30 24.46
C VAL A 484 2.92 15.61 23.69
N GLU A 485 3.29 15.57 22.43
CA GLU A 485 3.25 16.71 21.53
C GLU A 485 2.32 16.40 20.37
N LYS A 486 1.34 17.26 20.09
CA LYS A 486 0.72 17.27 18.78
C LYS A 486 1.70 17.92 17.81
N THR A 487 2.07 17.20 16.74
CA THR A 487 3.06 17.69 15.78
C THR A 487 2.59 17.53 14.35
N GLY A 488 3.00 18.45 13.48
CA GLY A 488 2.70 18.35 12.06
C GLY A 488 1.21 18.36 11.73
N LEU A 489 0.93 18.31 10.44
CA LEU A 489 -0.38 18.26 9.79
C LEU A 489 -1.25 19.48 10.05
N HIS A 490 -1.38 20.28 9.01
CA HIS A 490 -2.13 21.53 9.00
C HIS A 490 -3.62 21.26 9.27
N GLU A 491 -4.37 22.28 9.70
CA GLU A 491 -5.81 22.15 9.92
C GLU A 491 -6.64 21.79 8.67
N LEU A 492 -6.02 21.72 7.50
CA LEU A 492 -6.65 21.27 6.25
C LEU A 492 -6.59 19.75 6.07
N GLU A 493 -5.77 19.07 6.88
CA GLU A 493 -5.50 17.64 6.77
C GLU A 493 -6.36 16.88 7.78
N PHE A 494 -6.75 15.63 7.50
CA PHE A 494 -7.56 14.87 8.46
C PHE A 494 -6.75 13.97 9.38
N ILE A 495 -5.49 13.72 9.04
CA ILE A 495 -4.58 12.98 9.90
C ILE A 495 -4.14 13.96 10.99
N GLU A 496 -4.08 13.48 12.23
CA GLU A 496 -3.42 14.18 13.33
C GLU A 496 -2.30 13.27 13.84
N THR A 497 -1.15 13.86 14.21
CA THR A 497 -0.08 13.08 14.82
C THR A 497 0.25 13.55 16.23
N HIS A 498 0.44 12.58 17.11
CA HIS A 498 0.96 12.78 18.46
C HIS A 498 2.32 12.10 18.58
N ARG A 499 3.31 12.84 19.05
CA ARG A 499 4.64 12.34 19.37
C ARG A 499 4.74 12.12 20.87
N HIS A 500 4.94 10.87 21.25
CA HIS A 500 5.03 10.42 22.64
C HIS A 500 6.50 10.24 23.03
N TRP A 501 7.03 11.15 23.84
CA TRP A 501 8.33 11.03 24.49
C TRP A 501 8.15 10.46 25.89
N PHE A 502 8.90 9.41 26.23
CA PHE A 502 8.81 8.78 27.56
C PHE A 502 10.09 8.03 27.91
N LYS A 503 10.36 7.84 29.20
CA LYS A 503 11.50 7.05 29.69
C LYS A 503 11.15 5.60 29.99
N LYS A 504 9.99 5.37 30.60
CA LYS A 504 9.56 4.05 31.07
C LYS A 504 8.34 3.56 30.31
N GLU A 505 7.23 4.28 30.41
CA GLU A 505 5.99 3.90 29.75
C GLU A 505 5.06 5.09 29.53
N VAL A 506 4.11 4.91 28.61
CA VAL A 506 3.03 5.86 28.33
C VAL A 506 1.76 5.11 27.93
N ILE A 507 0.61 5.56 28.42
CA ILE A 507 -0.71 5.09 27.97
C ILE A 507 -1.16 5.94 26.78
N VAL A 508 -1.67 5.27 25.74
CA VAL A 508 -2.06 5.85 24.45
C VAL A 508 -3.52 5.47 24.13
N ASP A 509 -4.34 6.48 23.78
CA ASP A 509 -5.73 6.32 23.33
C ASP A 509 -5.76 6.21 21.79
N VAL A 510 -6.67 5.38 21.24
CA VAL A 510 -6.77 5.19 19.78
C VAL A 510 -7.55 6.29 19.05
N HIS A 511 -8.13 7.23 19.78
CA HIS A 511 -8.88 8.38 19.26
C HIS A 511 -10.07 8.01 18.36
N GLN A 512 -10.70 6.85 18.61
CA GLN A 512 -11.79 6.29 17.80
C GLN A 512 -11.41 6.10 16.31
N SER A 513 -10.13 5.82 16.08
CA SER A 513 -9.53 5.58 14.76
C SER A 513 -8.58 4.39 14.87
N VAL A 514 -8.28 3.76 13.74
CA VAL A 514 -7.04 2.98 13.61
C VAL A 514 -5.84 3.89 13.88
N ASN A 515 -4.77 3.36 14.46
CA ASN A 515 -3.53 4.09 14.63
C ASN A 515 -2.42 3.45 13.82
N MET A 516 -1.68 4.28 13.08
CA MET A 516 -0.41 3.93 12.44
C MET A 516 0.71 4.58 13.26
N LEU A 517 1.71 3.82 13.68
CA LEU A 517 2.75 4.28 14.57
C LEU A 517 4.14 3.88 14.09
N ASN A 518 5.17 4.64 14.49
CA ASN A 518 6.57 4.29 14.24
C ASN A 518 7.45 4.63 15.45
N LEU A 519 8.38 3.74 15.79
CA LEU A 519 9.40 4.01 16.81
C LEU A 519 10.51 4.88 16.23
N VAL A 520 10.44 6.18 16.48
CA VAL A 520 11.29 7.20 15.84
C VAL A 520 12.50 7.62 16.67
N GLU A 521 12.59 7.23 17.94
CA GLU A 521 13.77 7.37 18.80
C GLU A 521 13.79 6.26 19.86
N GLY A 522 14.98 5.76 20.21
CA GLY A 522 15.13 4.61 21.10
C GLY A 522 15.56 3.33 20.38
N GLU A 523 15.58 2.22 21.11
CA GLU A 523 16.09 0.94 20.64
C GLU A 523 14.97 -0.08 20.39
N THR A 524 14.15 -0.31 21.40
CA THR A 524 13.02 -1.25 21.37
C THR A 524 11.96 -0.85 22.40
N ILE A 525 10.70 -1.10 22.07
CA ILE A 525 9.56 -0.95 22.97
C ILE A 525 8.66 -2.19 22.89
N THR A 526 7.79 -2.37 23.87
CA THR A 526 6.62 -3.26 23.77
C THR A 526 5.32 -2.46 23.73
N VAL A 527 4.37 -2.92 22.92
CA VAL A 527 2.97 -2.52 22.98
C VAL A 527 2.24 -3.54 23.85
N GLU A 528 1.65 -3.09 24.95
CA GLU A 528 1.01 -3.93 25.95
C GLU A 528 -0.48 -3.58 26.10
N SER A 529 -1.30 -4.62 26.24
CA SER A 529 -2.71 -4.45 26.58
C SER A 529 -2.86 -4.11 28.07
N LEU A 530 -3.80 -3.23 28.41
CA LEU A 530 -4.08 -2.88 29.81
C LEU A 530 -4.85 -3.96 30.57
N ASN A 531 -5.48 -4.88 29.84
CA ASN A 531 -6.39 -5.90 30.34
C ASN A 531 -5.97 -7.33 29.95
N ASN A 532 -4.75 -7.52 29.43
CA ASN A 532 -4.25 -8.80 28.92
C ASN A 532 -5.06 -9.37 27.73
N SER A 533 -5.67 -8.52 26.89
CA SER A 533 -6.39 -8.95 25.68
C SER A 533 -5.45 -9.47 24.58
N PHE A 534 -4.20 -9.02 24.57
CA PHE A 534 -3.15 -9.52 23.67
C PHE A 534 -1.80 -9.56 24.38
N GLU A 535 -0.91 -10.42 23.89
CA GLU A 535 0.46 -10.58 24.39
C GLU A 535 1.31 -9.36 24.04
N PRO A 536 2.29 -8.96 24.88
CA PRO A 536 3.19 -7.86 24.57
C PRO A 536 3.81 -7.99 23.16
N PHE A 537 3.66 -6.94 22.36
CA PHE A 537 4.12 -6.90 20.98
C PHE A 537 5.39 -6.04 20.87
N GLU A 538 6.52 -6.67 20.56
CA GLU A 538 7.82 -5.99 20.46
C GLU A 538 7.94 -5.19 19.15
N ILE A 539 8.52 -3.99 19.26
CA ILE A 539 8.79 -3.07 18.16
C ILE A 539 10.23 -2.57 18.28
N HIS A 540 11.00 -2.66 17.20
CA HIS A 540 12.36 -2.10 17.11
C HIS A 540 12.39 -0.73 16.44
N TYR A 541 13.51 -0.02 16.62
CA TYR A 541 13.70 1.30 16.03
C TYR A 541 13.44 1.32 14.51
N GLY A 542 12.69 2.33 14.06
CA GLY A 542 12.29 2.51 12.67
C GLY A 542 11.15 1.62 12.22
N GLU A 543 10.65 0.69 13.03
CA GLU A 543 9.56 -0.18 12.62
C GLU A 543 8.20 0.53 12.71
N THR A 544 7.43 0.45 11.63
CA THR A 544 6.03 0.87 11.61
C THR A 544 5.13 -0.26 12.09
N PHE A 545 4.09 0.07 12.85
CA PHE A 545 3.09 -0.86 13.33
C PHE A 545 1.70 -0.24 13.38
N ILE A 546 0.68 -1.10 13.33
CA ILE A 546 -0.73 -0.71 13.34
C ILE A 546 -1.37 -1.21 14.64
N VAL A 547 -2.15 -0.33 15.27
CA VAL A 547 -3.05 -0.69 16.37
C VAL A 547 -4.51 -0.51 15.90
N PRO A 548 -5.28 -1.61 15.77
CA PRO A 548 -6.70 -1.57 15.46
C PRO A 548 -7.53 -0.70 16.43
N GLU A 549 -8.58 -0.07 15.91
CA GLU A 549 -9.54 0.70 16.72
C GLU A 549 -10.23 -0.18 17.77
N ALA A 550 -10.33 -1.49 17.56
CA ALA A 550 -10.90 -2.44 18.52
C ALA A 550 -10.22 -2.44 19.90
N ILE A 551 -8.93 -2.10 19.99
CA ILE A 551 -8.14 -2.15 21.24
C ILE A 551 -8.45 -1.00 22.21
N LYS A 552 -8.95 0.14 21.71
CA LYS A 552 -9.32 1.37 22.46
C LYS A 552 -8.18 2.10 23.16
N GLU A 553 -7.40 1.41 23.98
CA GLU A 553 -6.32 1.97 24.76
C GLU A 553 -5.22 0.92 24.98
N TYR A 554 -3.97 1.34 24.95
CA TYR A 554 -2.81 0.46 25.12
C TYR A 554 -1.65 1.21 25.76
N LYS A 555 -0.64 0.45 26.18
CA LYS A 555 0.56 0.99 26.84
C LYS A 555 1.78 0.74 25.98
N LEU A 556 2.63 1.74 25.83
CA LEU A 556 3.96 1.60 25.25
C LEU A 556 4.97 1.55 26.40
N VAL A 557 5.87 0.57 26.38
CA VAL A 557 6.88 0.37 27.44
C VAL A 557 8.27 0.32 26.82
N ASN A 558 9.19 1.14 27.33
CA ASN A 558 10.58 1.17 26.91
C ASN A 558 11.32 -0.07 27.43
N GLN A 559 11.80 -0.89 26.49
CA GLN A 559 12.58 -2.10 26.79
C GLN A 559 14.11 -1.86 26.71
N GLY A 560 14.53 -0.68 26.27
CA GLY A 560 15.93 -0.24 26.26
C GLY A 560 16.37 0.37 27.59
N ASP A 561 17.32 1.32 27.52
CA ASP A 561 17.77 2.07 28.69
C ASP A 561 16.67 3.01 29.20
N GLN A 562 16.05 2.65 30.33
CA GLN A 562 14.98 3.42 30.97
C GLN A 562 15.43 4.78 31.54
N ASN A 563 16.71 5.15 31.44
CA ASN A 563 17.18 6.50 31.75
C ASN A 563 17.16 7.43 30.53
N LYS A 564 17.05 6.87 29.31
CA LYS A 564 16.96 7.61 28.06
C LYS A 564 15.51 7.74 27.64
N GLU A 565 15.18 8.88 27.04
CA GLU A 565 13.87 9.03 26.40
C GLU A 565 13.84 8.25 25.09
N VAL A 566 12.70 7.63 24.83
CA VAL A 566 12.32 7.07 23.53
C VAL A 566 11.17 7.88 22.97
N ALA A 567 10.95 7.82 21.65
CA ALA A 567 9.86 8.52 21.00
C ALA A 567 9.11 7.64 20.01
N VAL A 568 7.78 7.67 20.11
CA VAL A 568 6.88 7.06 19.13
C VAL A 568 6.04 8.15 18.49
N ILE A 569 5.98 8.17 17.16
CA ILE A 569 5.02 9.00 16.43
C ILE A 569 3.77 8.15 16.19
N GLN A 570 2.61 8.68 16.56
CA GLN A 570 1.29 8.08 16.37
C GLN A 570 0.53 8.94 15.38
N ALA A 571 -0.08 8.34 14.36
CA ALA A 571 -0.96 8.99 13.40
C ALA A 571 -2.35 8.35 13.44
N PHE A 572 -3.39 9.17 13.42
CA PHE A 572 -4.79 8.75 13.43
C PHE A 572 -5.69 9.75 12.70
N VAL A 573 -6.90 9.34 12.33
CA VAL A 573 -7.88 10.25 11.72
C VAL A 573 -8.57 11.06 12.81
N ARG A 574 -8.38 12.39 12.81
CA ARG A 574 -9.05 13.26 13.78
C ARG A 574 -10.55 13.36 13.52
N ASN A 575 -11.31 13.50 14.60
CA ASN A 575 -12.74 13.79 14.52
C ASN A 575 -12.95 15.18 13.91
N LEU A 576 -13.88 15.30 12.95
CA LEU A 576 -14.42 16.60 12.58
C LEU A 576 -15.29 17.07 13.77
N SER A 577 -14.93 18.22 14.34
CA SER A 577 -15.66 18.84 15.45
C SER A 577 -16.89 19.58 14.98
#